data_AF-A0A2D7BZ07-F1
#
_entry.id   AF-A0A2D7BZ07-F1
#
_cell.length_a   1.000
_cell.length_b   1.000
_cell.length_c   1.000
_cell.angle_alpha   90.00
_cell.angle_beta   90.00
_cell.angle_gamma   90.00
#
_symmetry.space_group_name_H-M   'P 1'
#
loop_
_entity.id
_entity.type
_entity.pdbx_description
1 polymer ?
#
loop_
_entity_poly.entity_id
_entity_poly.type
_entity_poly.pdbx_seq_one_letter_code
_entity_poly.pdbx_strand_id
1 'polypeptide(L)'
;MEKKNKMNAKQKLTFVMMFLIGSAYADNEIYIDQVGDEAIIEIVQDGSGNKVGGSTSDDTKFLLDGDSMDFNVNVSGGSNNLIGSIIGTSTVDIDVSGSSNDLFLDVDKDNAYGATNGDFVINLTGSSNELDLDVGSLDTANDLDFDMIVDGDFNTADINIDASSLTFNMDMAGDNNNLLYNGSGYDGHEFVLTGLGSYWDIEINQESTLQTDSLEIEYDGSGTSTTDATICITQSDSGDSTGCE
;
A
#
# COMPACT_ATOMS: atom_id res chain seq x y z
N MET A 1 -8.90 3.40 -52.76
CA MET A 1 -7.87 3.04 -51.76
C MET A 1 -7.53 4.31 -51.00
N GLU A 2 -8.23 4.57 -49.90
CA GLU A 2 -7.97 5.71 -49.04
C GLU A 2 -7.27 5.16 -47.79
N LYS A 3 -5.94 5.33 -47.72
CA LYS A 3 -5.16 4.88 -46.57
C LYS A 3 -5.43 5.85 -45.42
N LYS A 4 -6.11 5.31 -44.40
CA LYS A 4 -6.21 5.86 -43.05
C LYS A 4 -4.86 6.41 -42.59
N ASN A 5 -4.80 7.69 -42.28
CA ASN A 5 -3.77 8.23 -41.40
C ASN A 5 -4.40 8.30 -40.00
N LYS A 6 -4.42 7.17 -39.29
CA LYS A 6 -4.62 7.20 -37.84
C LYS A 6 -3.37 7.85 -37.27
N MET A 7 -3.49 9.11 -36.86
CA MET A 7 -2.53 9.70 -35.94
C MET A 7 -2.50 8.81 -34.70
N ASN A 8 -1.41 8.05 -34.50
CA ASN A 8 -1.03 7.57 -33.18
C ASN A 8 -0.63 8.83 -32.40
N ALA A 9 -1.57 9.40 -31.66
CA ALA A 9 -1.24 10.31 -30.58
C ALA A 9 -0.55 9.45 -29.52
N LYS A 10 0.79 9.31 -29.63
CA LYS A 10 1.58 8.84 -28.49
C LYS A 10 1.24 9.78 -27.33
N GLN A 11 0.67 9.26 -26.25
CA GLN A 11 0.52 10.01 -25.00
C GLN A 11 1.88 10.65 -24.71
N LYS A 12 1.88 11.97 -24.53
CA LYS A 12 3.10 12.71 -24.21
C LYS A 12 3.36 12.51 -22.72
N LEU A 13 4.33 11.66 -22.39
CA LEU A 13 4.91 11.56 -21.06
C LEU A 13 5.28 12.98 -20.58
N THR A 14 4.61 13.47 -19.55
CA THR A 14 4.88 14.77 -18.94
C THR A 14 5.20 14.52 -17.47
N PHE A 15 6.47 14.69 -17.10
CA PHE A 15 6.96 14.51 -15.74
C PHE A 15 7.36 15.88 -15.18
N VAL A 16 6.76 16.28 -14.05
CA VAL A 16 7.11 17.50 -13.32
C VAL A 16 7.61 17.11 -11.93
N MET A 17 8.91 17.29 -11.68
CA MET A 17 9.54 17.11 -10.38
C MET A 17 10.09 18.45 -9.90
N MET A 18 9.69 18.88 -8.70
CA MET A 18 10.15 20.12 -8.08
C MET A 18 10.77 19.81 -6.72
N PHE A 19 11.97 20.33 -6.47
CA PHE A 19 12.68 20.19 -5.21
C PHE A 19 12.53 21.50 -4.42
N LEU A 20 11.83 21.47 -3.29
CA LEU A 20 11.64 22.62 -2.40
C LEU A 20 12.64 22.51 -1.24
N ILE A 21 13.49 23.52 -1.05
CA ILE A 21 14.44 23.60 0.08
C ILE A 21 13.96 24.71 1.02
N GLY A 22 13.29 24.35 2.12
CA GLY A 22 12.89 25.26 3.18
C GLY A 22 13.89 25.26 4.34
N SER A 23 14.24 26.42 4.90
CA SER A 23 15.24 26.55 5.95
C SER A 23 14.61 26.65 7.36
N ALA A 24 14.77 25.59 8.18
CA ALA A 24 14.96 25.65 9.65
C ALA A 24 15.29 24.27 10.27
N TYR A 25 14.83 23.19 9.62
CA TYR A 25 15.40 21.83 9.61
C TYR A 25 15.43 21.46 8.12
N ALA A 26 16.53 20.93 7.60
CA ALA A 26 16.59 20.61 6.17
C ALA A 26 15.88 19.27 5.96
N ASP A 27 14.57 19.36 5.73
CA ASP A 27 13.71 18.23 5.39
C ASP A 27 13.74 18.07 3.86
N ASN A 28 13.81 16.83 3.37
CA ASN A 28 13.81 16.56 1.93
C ASN A 28 12.36 16.36 1.48
N GLU A 29 11.94 17.06 0.44
CA GLU A 29 10.59 16.92 -0.10
C GLU A 29 10.63 16.69 -1.61
N ILE A 30 9.91 15.66 -2.07
CA ILE A 30 9.70 15.32 -3.47
C ILE A 30 8.22 15.42 -3.77
N TYR A 31 7.88 16.23 -4.75
CA TYR A 31 6.55 16.33 -5.35
C TYR A 31 6.51 15.60 -6.69
N ILE A 32 5.47 14.81 -6.93
CA ILE A 32 5.33 14.02 -8.16
C ILE A 32 3.95 14.20 -8.76
N ASP A 33 3.93 14.81 -9.95
CA ASP A 33 2.80 14.85 -10.85
C ASP A 33 3.19 14.15 -12.14
N GLN A 34 2.96 12.85 -12.20
CA GLN A 34 3.28 12.08 -13.37
C GLN A 34 1.99 11.69 -14.10
N VAL A 35 1.97 11.95 -15.41
CA VAL A 35 0.91 11.49 -16.31
C VAL A 35 1.53 10.86 -17.55
N GLY A 36 1.06 9.65 -17.89
CA GLY A 36 1.40 8.89 -19.08
C GLY A 36 1.93 7.48 -18.80
N ASP A 37 1.92 6.63 -19.82
CA ASP A 37 2.26 5.22 -19.67
C ASP A 37 3.78 4.99 -19.73
N GLU A 38 4.24 3.81 -19.29
CA GLU A 38 5.63 3.32 -19.39
C GLU A 38 6.67 4.21 -18.66
N ALA A 39 6.27 4.86 -17.57
CA ALA A 39 7.18 5.64 -16.74
C ALA A 39 8.05 4.73 -15.86
N ILE A 40 9.34 5.05 -15.76
CA ILE A 40 10.26 4.46 -14.78
C ILE A 40 10.67 5.58 -13.83
N ILE A 41 10.39 5.41 -12.54
CA ILE A 41 10.59 6.43 -11.51
C ILE A 41 11.36 5.78 -10.36
N GLU A 42 12.52 6.35 -10.06
CA GLU A 42 13.39 5.91 -8.97
C GLU A 42 13.57 7.08 -8.00
N ILE A 43 13.32 6.84 -6.71
CA ILE A 43 13.44 7.83 -5.65
C ILE A 43 14.39 7.32 -4.59
N VAL A 44 15.35 8.16 -4.21
CA VAL A 44 16.23 7.92 -3.05
C VAL A 44 16.27 9.17 -2.19
N GLN A 45 15.85 9.06 -0.93
CA GLN A 45 15.99 10.12 0.07
C GLN A 45 16.73 9.60 1.32
N ASP A 46 17.60 10.45 1.87
CA ASP A 46 18.31 10.23 3.14
C ASP A 46 18.25 11.51 3.97
N GLY A 47 17.72 11.45 5.19
CA GLY A 47 17.50 12.63 6.03
C GLY A 47 16.57 12.44 7.22
N SER A 48 16.45 13.46 8.09
CA SER A 48 15.65 13.36 9.32
C SER A 48 14.16 13.67 9.16
N GLY A 49 13.75 14.13 7.99
CA GLY A 49 12.37 14.54 7.66
C GLY A 49 12.16 14.39 6.17
N ASN A 50 12.19 13.15 5.68
CA ASN A 50 11.97 12.87 4.26
C ASN A 50 10.49 12.82 3.95
N LYS A 51 10.12 13.33 2.79
CA LYS A 51 8.76 13.39 2.31
C LYS A 51 8.72 13.14 0.81
N VAL A 52 7.86 12.22 0.40
CA VAL A 52 7.48 11.98 -1.00
C VAL A 52 5.96 12.13 -1.08
N GLY A 53 5.50 13.17 -1.77
CA GLY A 53 4.09 13.50 -1.90
C GLY A 53 3.55 14.39 -0.79
N GLY A 54 2.40 14.01 -0.22
CA GLY A 54 1.69 14.75 0.82
C GLY A 54 2.28 14.56 2.23
N SER A 55 1.72 15.26 3.23
CA SER A 55 1.93 14.93 4.65
C SER A 55 0.59 14.61 5.30
N THR A 56 0.60 14.14 6.55
CA THR A 56 -0.62 13.97 7.36
C THR A 56 -1.38 15.29 7.64
N SER A 57 -0.79 16.44 7.27
CA SER A 57 -1.30 17.78 7.59
C SER A 57 -1.34 18.78 6.44
N ASP A 58 -0.91 18.43 5.21
CA ASP A 58 -0.96 19.32 4.04
C ASP A 58 -0.99 18.58 2.68
N ASP A 59 -1.58 19.26 1.70
CA ASP A 59 -2.17 18.75 0.47
C ASP A 59 -1.18 18.55 -0.68
N THR A 60 -0.88 17.27 -0.93
CA THR A 60 -0.77 16.54 -2.22
C THR A 60 0.24 17.09 -3.28
N LYS A 61 0.87 16.29 -4.13
CA LYS A 61 0.56 14.94 -4.57
C LYS A 61 1.85 14.20 -4.85
N PHE A 62 1.91 12.98 -4.36
CA PHE A 62 2.51 11.92 -5.12
C PHE A 62 1.33 11.33 -5.90
N LEU A 63 1.33 11.56 -7.21
CA LEU A 63 0.33 11.05 -8.15
C LEU A 63 1.06 10.48 -9.35
N LEU A 64 0.86 9.20 -9.60
CA LEU A 64 1.22 8.54 -10.85
C LEU A 64 -0.07 8.20 -11.59
N ASP A 65 -0.24 8.67 -12.82
CA ASP A 65 -1.44 8.45 -13.63
C ASP A 65 -1.04 7.92 -15.01
N GLY A 66 -1.04 6.60 -15.15
CA GLY A 66 -0.65 5.91 -16.38
C GLY A 66 -0.53 4.40 -16.22
N ASP A 67 -0.40 3.70 -17.35
CA ASP A 67 -0.23 2.25 -17.36
C ASP A 67 1.23 1.81 -17.45
N SER A 68 1.51 0.60 -16.95
CA SER A 68 2.83 -0.05 -16.99
C SER A 68 3.95 0.80 -16.38
N MET A 69 3.71 1.39 -15.21
CA MET A 69 4.70 2.18 -14.50
C MET A 69 5.59 1.29 -13.63
N ASP A 70 6.88 1.61 -13.57
CA ASP A 70 7.87 1.00 -12.69
C ASP A 70 8.29 2.04 -11.65
N PHE A 71 7.81 1.88 -10.42
CA PHE A 71 7.99 2.85 -9.34
C PHE A 71 8.82 2.23 -8.21
N ASN A 72 10.04 2.71 -8.05
CA ASN A 72 10.96 2.27 -7.01
C ASN A 72 11.28 3.43 -6.04
N VAL A 73 11.12 3.19 -4.74
CA VAL A 73 11.35 4.18 -3.69
C VAL A 73 12.21 3.61 -2.59
N ASN A 74 13.29 4.29 -2.26
CA ASN A 74 14.07 4.06 -1.06
C ASN A 74 14.15 5.36 -0.23
N VAL A 75 13.52 5.37 0.94
CA VAL A 75 13.50 6.52 1.83
C VAL A 75 14.04 6.11 3.18
N SER A 76 15.17 6.70 3.57
CA SER A 76 15.88 6.33 4.79
C SER A 76 16.15 7.51 5.72
N GLY A 77 16.04 7.31 7.04
CA GLY A 77 16.50 8.28 8.03
C GLY A 77 15.59 8.46 9.24
N GLY A 78 15.35 9.70 9.68
CA GLY A 78 14.68 9.98 10.95
C GLY A 78 13.17 9.74 10.90
N SER A 79 12.46 10.70 10.32
CA SER A 79 11.03 10.63 10.00
C SER A 79 10.88 10.54 8.49
N ASN A 80 10.03 9.63 8.01
CA ASN A 80 9.81 9.40 6.59
C ASN A 80 8.30 9.34 6.29
N ASN A 81 7.84 10.14 5.34
CA ASN A 81 6.43 10.19 4.93
C ASN A 81 6.33 9.95 3.42
N LEU A 82 5.70 8.85 3.02
CA LEU A 82 5.38 8.54 1.64
C LEU A 82 3.87 8.51 1.50
N ILE A 83 3.29 9.57 0.92
CA ILE A 83 1.83 9.77 0.90
C ILE A 83 1.39 10.16 -0.50
N GLY A 84 0.61 9.30 -1.15
CA GLY A 84 0.14 9.56 -2.50
C GLY A 84 -0.72 8.48 -3.10
N SER A 85 -0.87 8.56 -4.42
CA SER A 85 -1.74 7.68 -5.18
C SER A 85 -1.14 7.25 -6.52
N ILE A 86 -1.54 6.06 -6.95
CA ILE A 86 -1.23 5.46 -8.24
C ILE A 86 -2.54 5.15 -8.93
N ILE A 87 -2.68 5.60 -10.17
CA ILE A 87 -3.83 5.40 -11.03
C ILE A 87 -3.35 4.69 -12.29
N GLY A 88 -3.87 3.49 -12.53
CA GLY A 88 -3.43 2.62 -13.62
C GLY A 88 -2.61 1.42 -13.15
N THR A 89 -1.99 0.71 -14.08
CA THR A 89 -1.24 -0.54 -13.83
C THR A 89 0.23 -0.27 -13.51
N SER A 90 0.78 -0.86 -12.44
CA SER A 90 2.15 -0.57 -11.99
C SER A 90 2.84 -1.77 -11.32
N THR A 91 4.17 -1.80 -11.43
CA THR A 91 5.07 -2.54 -10.53
C THR A 91 5.63 -1.54 -9.53
N VAL A 92 5.52 -1.84 -8.24
CA VAL A 92 5.86 -0.93 -7.15
C VAL A 92 6.80 -1.62 -6.18
N ASP A 93 7.93 -0.98 -5.89
CA ASP A 93 8.90 -1.41 -4.88
C ASP A 93 9.16 -0.22 -3.94
N ILE A 94 8.75 -0.37 -2.67
CA ILE A 94 8.86 0.67 -1.65
C ILE A 94 9.67 0.12 -0.47
N ASP A 95 10.78 0.77 -0.15
CA ASP A 95 11.60 0.55 1.03
C ASP A 95 11.67 1.84 1.85
N VAL A 96 11.04 1.83 3.03
CA VAL A 96 11.05 2.94 3.98
C VAL A 96 11.69 2.50 5.28
N SER A 97 12.83 3.09 5.63
CA SER A 97 13.59 2.76 6.83
C SER A 97 13.85 3.98 7.73
N GLY A 98 13.48 3.91 9.01
CA GLY A 98 13.69 5.05 9.90
C GLY A 98 13.10 4.92 11.29
N SER A 99 13.20 5.97 12.11
CA SER A 99 12.61 5.92 13.46
C SER A 99 11.08 5.96 13.43
N SER A 100 10.51 6.74 12.51
CA SER A 100 9.06 6.90 12.31
C SER A 100 8.77 6.90 10.82
N ASN A 101 7.88 6.02 10.37
CA ASN A 101 7.54 5.87 8.97
C ASN A 101 6.02 5.89 8.78
N ASP A 102 5.55 6.76 7.89
CA ASP A 102 4.16 6.82 7.44
C ASP A 102 4.13 6.44 5.95
N LEU A 103 3.45 5.35 5.58
CA LEU A 103 3.14 4.98 4.19
C LEU A 103 1.63 5.00 4.00
N PHE A 104 1.11 6.03 3.34
CA PHE A 104 -0.30 6.13 2.97
C PHE A 104 -0.42 6.11 1.45
N LEU A 105 -0.93 5.00 0.91
CA LEU A 105 -0.94 4.75 -0.53
C LEU A 105 -2.34 4.38 -1.01
N ASP A 106 -2.84 5.15 -1.98
CA ASP A 106 -4.06 4.82 -2.70
C ASP A 106 -3.71 4.22 -4.06
N VAL A 107 -4.22 3.03 -4.37
CA VAL A 107 -4.07 2.42 -5.70
C VAL A 107 -5.44 2.36 -6.37
N ASP A 108 -5.65 3.29 -7.29
CA ASP A 108 -6.85 3.45 -8.10
C ASP A 108 -8.15 3.40 -7.29
N LYS A 109 -8.13 3.99 -6.10
CA LYS A 109 -9.19 3.95 -5.10
C LYS A 109 -10.55 4.42 -5.64
N ASP A 110 -10.53 5.41 -6.54
CA ASP A 110 -11.72 5.99 -7.16
C ASP A 110 -12.10 5.31 -8.49
N ASN A 111 -11.42 4.21 -8.84
CA ASN A 111 -11.67 3.37 -10.01
C ASN A 111 -11.68 4.13 -11.35
N ALA A 112 -10.53 4.69 -11.73
CA ALA A 112 -10.34 5.18 -13.09
C ALA A 112 -10.01 4.04 -14.07
N TYR A 113 -9.27 3.00 -13.64
CA TYR A 113 -8.75 1.94 -14.52
C TYR A 113 -8.73 0.51 -13.91
N GLY A 114 -9.29 0.30 -12.72
CA GLY A 114 -9.47 -0.99 -12.05
C GLY A 114 -8.19 -1.66 -11.52
N ALA A 115 -7.10 -0.92 -11.24
CA ALA A 115 -5.84 -1.41 -10.61
C ALA A 115 -5.34 -2.83 -11.03
N THR A 116 -5.57 -3.25 -12.28
CA THR A 116 -5.42 -4.67 -12.66
C THR A 116 -3.97 -5.05 -13.00
N ASN A 117 -3.52 -6.25 -12.63
CA ASN A 117 -2.13 -6.74 -12.79
C ASN A 117 -1.08 -5.92 -12.02
N GLY A 118 -1.42 -5.40 -10.85
CA GLY A 118 -0.45 -4.70 -10.00
C GLY A 118 0.42 -5.69 -9.21
N ASP A 119 1.70 -5.37 -9.09
CA ASP A 119 2.72 -6.13 -8.35
C ASP A 119 3.42 -5.20 -7.38
N PHE A 120 3.28 -5.44 -6.07
CA PHE A 120 3.68 -4.53 -5.01
C PHE A 120 4.57 -5.24 -3.99
N VAL A 121 5.80 -4.74 -3.84
CA VAL A 121 6.73 -5.14 -2.79
C VAL A 121 6.92 -3.95 -1.85
N ILE A 122 6.50 -4.07 -0.59
CA ILE A 122 6.53 -2.97 0.38
C ILE A 122 7.27 -3.41 1.63
N ASN A 123 8.31 -2.66 2.01
CA ASN A 123 9.09 -2.87 3.23
C ASN A 123 9.06 -1.59 4.08
N LEU A 124 8.45 -1.67 5.26
CA LEU A 124 8.50 -0.63 6.28
C LEU A 124 9.30 -1.13 7.48
N THR A 125 10.42 -0.49 7.77
CA THR A 125 11.29 -0.86 8.89
C THR A 125 11.57 0.34 9.79
N GLY A 126 11.22 0.24 11.07
CA GLY A 126 11.44 1.36 11.98
C GLY A 126 10.97 1.16 13.39
N SER A 127 11.25 2.11 14.29
CA SER A 127 10.72 2.00 15.66
C SER A 127 9.19 2.14 15.70
N SER A 128 8.63 2.94 14.79
CA SER A 128 7.18 3.12 14.62
C SER A 128 6.83 3.14 13.14
N ASN A 129 5.89 2.30 12.73
CA ASN A 129 5.38 2.24 11.36
C ASN A 129 3.85 2.42 11.35
N GLU A 130 3.36 3.32 10.50
CA GLU A 130 1.94 3.51 10.20
C GLU A 130 1.74 3.27 8.71
N LEU A 131 0.96 2.23 8.39
CA LEU A 131 0.61 1.83 7.03
C LEU A 131 -0.90 2.04 6.84
N ASP A 132 -1.25 2.76 5.78
CA ASP A 132 -2.62 2.92 5.28
C ASP A 132 -2.59 2.61 3.79
N LEU A 133 -3.34 1.59 3.36
CA LEU A 133 -3.38 1.14 1.98
C LEU A 133 -4.82 0.91 1.54
N ASP A 134 -5.25 1.68 0.55
CA ASP A 134 -6.56 1.53 -0.08
C ASP A 134 -6.40 1.16 -1.56
N VAL A 135 -6.98 0.03 -1.99
CA VAL A 135 -6.88 -0.49 -3.36
C VAL A 135 -8.26 -0.77 -3.94
N GLY A 136 -8.56 -0.20 -5.11
CA GLY A 136 -9.71 -0.60 -5.93
C GLY A 136 -11.11 -0.33 -5.33
N SER A 137 -11.27 0.56 -4.35
CA SER A 137 -12.48 0.69 -3.49
C SER A 137 -13.86 0.89 -4.16
N LEU A 138 -13.97 0.95 -5.48
CA LEU A 138 -15.22 1.12 -6.23
C LEU A 138 -15.42 0.10 -7.39
N ASP A 139 -14.42 -0.72 -7.72
CA ASP A 139 -14.51 -1.81 -8.71
C ASP A 139 -13.32 -2.74 -8.61
N THR A 140 -13.57 -3.97 -8.98
CA THR A 140 -12.79 -5.10 -8.53
C THR A 140 -11.47 -5.20 -9.30
N ALA A 141 -10.34 -4.99 -8.61
CA ALA A 141 -9.01 -5.12 -9.17
C ALA A 141 -8.66 -6.60 -9.46
N ASN A 142 -8.12 -6.91 -10.64
CA ASN A 142 -7.84 -8.30 -11.01
C ASN A 142 -6.33 -8.57 -10.96
N ASP A 143 -5.96 -9.80 -10.60
CA ASP A 143 -4.58 -10.30 -10.60
C ASP A 143 -3.62 -9.39 -9.80
N LEU A 144 -4.00 -9.00 -8.59
CA LEU A 144 -3.15 -8.26 -7.66
C LEU A 144 -2.22 -9.19 -6.89
N ASP A 145 -0.96 -8.78 -6.77
CA ASP A 145 0.06 -9.44 -5.96
C ASP A 145 0.70 -8.44 -5.00
N PHE A 146 0.66 -8.77 -3.70
CA PHE A 146 1.24 -7.95 -2.64
C PHE A 146 2.16 -8.80 -1.76
N ASP A 147 3.39 -8.35 -1.62
CA ASP A 147 4.36 -8.85 -0.65
C ASP A 147 4.75 -7.69 0.29
N MET A 148 4.39 -7.80 1.57
CA MET A 148 4.61 -6.75 2.55
C MET A 148 5.40 -7.22 3.76
N ILE A 149 6.35 -6.38 4.19
CA ILE A 149 7.05 -6.53 5.46
C ILE A 149 6.85 -5.25 6.28
N VAL A 150 6.33 -5.38 7.49
CA VAL A 150 6.24 -4.29 8.47
C VAL A 150 6.98 -4.73 9.74
N ASP A 151 8.17 -4.17 9.95
CA ASP A 151 9.09 -4.55 11.03
C ASP A 151 9.40 -3.34 11.92
N GLY A 152 9.09 -3.45 13.21
CA GLY A 152 9.29 -2.36 14.14
C GLY A 152 8.80 -2.57 15.55
N ASP A 153 9.19 -1.71 16.50
CA ASP A 153 8.72 -1.86 17.88
C ASP A 153 7.19 -1.67 17.94
N PHE A 154 6.65 -0.71 17.17
CA PHE A 154 5.21 -0.42 17.08
C PHE A 154 4.78 -0.36 15.61
N ASN A 155 3.84 -1.23 15.24
CA ASN A 155 3.32 -1.32 13.88
C ASN A 155 1.80 -1.18 13.90
N THR A 156 1.28 -0.30 13.06
CA THR A 156 -0.17 -0.17 12.77
C THR A 156 -0.36 -0.26 11.27
N ALA A 157 -1.25 -1.13 10.82
CA ALA A 157 -1.60 -1.31 9.42
C ALA A 157 -3.13 -1.32 9.26
N ASP A 158 -3.65 -0.43 8.42
CA ASP A 158 -5.02 -0.43 7.92
C ASP A 158 -4.94 -0.70 6.40
N ILE A 159 -5.53 -1.81 5.96
CA ILE A 159 -5.41 -2.28 4.58
C ILE A 159 -6.80 -2.64 4.05
N ASN A 160 -7.25 -1.93 3.03
CA ASN A 160 -8.52 -2.16 2.35
C ASN A 160 -8.27 -2.49 0.87
N ILE A 161 -8.65 -3.69 0.44
CA ILE A 161 -8.44 -4.15 -0.92
C ILE A 161 -9.75 -4.68 -1.49
N ASP A 162 -10.26 -4.06 -2.55
CA ASP A 162 -11.36 -4.58 -3.38
C ASP A 162 -10.79 -5.22 -4.65
N ALA A 163 -10.78 -6.56 -4.70
CA ALA A 163 -10.10 -7.33 -5.73
C ALA A 163 -10.83 -8.62 -6.11
N SER A 164 -10.70 -9.06 -7.36
CA SER A 164 -11.31 -10.29 -7.87
C SER A 164 -10.34 -11.40 -7.54
N SER A 165 -9.07 -11.18 -7.87
CA SER A 165 -7.99 -12.09 -7.57
C SER A 165 -6.92 -11.31 -6.83
N LEU A 166 -6.63 -11.77 -5.62
CA LEU A 166 -5.61 -11.21 -4.75
C LEU A 166 -4.78 -12.34 -4.17
N THR A 167 -3.47 -12.25 -4.38
CA THR A 167 -2.48 -12.95 -3.56
C THR A 167 -1.83 -11.91 -2.66
N PHE A 168 -1.92 -12.11 -1.36
CA PHE A 168 -1.35 -11.21 -0.37
C PHE A 168 -0.50 -12.00 0.63
N ASN A 169 0.78 -11.68 0.71
CA ASN A 169 1.68 -12.17 1.75
C ASN A 169 2.11 -10.99 2.62
N MET A 170 1.97 -11.15 3.94
CA MET A 170 2.39 -10.13 4.90
C MET A 170 3.20 -10.74 6.03
N ASP A 171 4.35 -10.14 6.31
CA ASP A 171 5.15 -10.39 7.50
C ASP A 171 5.07 -9.17 8.42
N MET A 172 4.56 -9.37 9.65
CA MET A 172 4.41 -8.31 10.64
C MET A 172 5.17 -8.65 11.93
N ALA A 173 6.27 -7.95 12.18
CA ALA A 173 7.16 -8.24 13.30
C ALA A 173 7.34 -7.02 14.21
N GLY A 174 7.14 -7.21 15.51
CA GLY A 174 7.26 -6.10 16.45
C GLY A 174 6.86 -6.37 17.88
N ASP A 175 7.20 -5.46 18.79
CA ASP A 175 6.74 -5.58 20.17
C ASP A 175 5.22 -5.38 20.26
N ASN A 176 4.65 -4.53 19.41
CA ASN A 176 3.22 -4.24 19.34
C ASN A 176 2.76 -4.15 17.89
N ASN A 177 1.91 -5.09 17.47
CA ASN A 177 1.37 -5.16 16.12
C ASN A 177 -0.15 -4.93 16.13
N ASN A 178 -0.65 -4.03 15.29
CA ASN A 178 -2.07 -3.81 15.08
C ASN A 178 -2.37 -3.88 13.58
N LEU A 179 -3.19 -4.84 13.16
CA LEU A 179 -3.59 -5.01 11.76
C LEU A 179 -5.10 -5.00 11.66
N LEU A 180 -5.63 -4.12 10.81
CA LEU A 180 -6.96 -4.22 10.24
C LEU A 180 -6.81 -4.50 8.75
N TYR A 181 -7.28 -5.66 8.30
CA TYR A 181 -7.31 -6.02 6.90
C TYR A 181 -8.74 -6.30 6.45
N ASN A 182 -9.17 -5.59 5.40
CA ASN A 182 -10.46 -5.78 4.73
C ASN A 182 -10.20 -6.15 3.27
N GLY A 183 -10.30 -7.44 2.95
CA GLY A 183 -10.34 -7.94 1.58
C GLY A 183 -11.78 -8.14 1.15
N SER A 184 -12.20 -7.52 0.05
CA SER A 184 -13.53 -7.73 -0.52
C SER A 184 -13.46 -7.93 -2.02
N GLY A 185 -14.50 -8.49 -2.62
CA GLY A 185 -14.63 -8.54 -4.07
C GLY A 185 -15.54 -9.67 -4.53
N TYR A 186 -15.55 -9.91 -5.84
CA TYR A 186 -16.40 -10.97 -6.40
C TYR A 186 -15.76 -12.35 -6.30
N ASP A 187 -14.50 -12.47 -6.73
CA ASP A 187 -13.75 -13.72 -6.85
C ASP A 187 -13.02 -14.07 -5.51
N GLY A 188 -12.24 -15.16 -5.49
CA GLY A 188 -11.64 -15.67 -4.25
C GLY A 188 -10.32 -15.00 -3.88
N HIS A 189 -10.11 -14.79 -2.59
CA HIS A 189 -8.90 -14.14 -2.05
C HIS A 189 -7.93 -15.14 -1.42
N GLU A 190 -6.63 -14.89 -1.52
CA GLU A 190 -5.58 -15.60 -0.78
C GLU A 190 -4.79 -14.62 0.09
N PHE A 191 -4.82 -14.83 1.40
CA PHE A 191 -4.01 -14.06 2.36
C PHE A 191 -3.18 -14.99 3.24
N VAL A 192 -1.87 -14.72 3.30
CA VAL A 192 -0.92 -15.36 4.20
C VAL A 192 -0.34 -14.30 5.12
N LEU A 193 -0.58 -14.44 6.42
CA LEU A 193 -0.02 -13.59 7.45
C LEU A 193 0.98 -14.38 8.29
N THR A 194 2.23 -13.95 8.29
CA THR A 194 3.18 -14.35 9.32
C THR A 194 3.42 -13.21 10.29
N GLY A 195 3.62 -13.53 11.56
CA GLY A 195 3.94 -12.48 12.52
C GLY A 195 4.65 -12.94 13.77
N LEU A 196 5.29 -11.99 14.41
CA LEU A 196 6.06 -12.18 15.63
C LEU A 196 5.85 -10.97 16.54
N GLY A 197 5.55 -11.19 17.83
CA GLY A 197 5.52 -10.06 18.76
C GLY A 197 5.16 -10.30 20.22
N SER A 198 5.32 -9.25 21.02
CA SER A 198 4.96 -9.26 22.45
C SER A 198 3.52 -8.85 22.73
N TYR A 199 2.83 -8.31 21.73
CA TYR A 199 1.42 -7.96 21.70
C TYR A 199 0.97 -7.91 20.24
N TRP A 200 -0.23 -8.40 19.96
CA TRP A 200 -0.88 -8.18 18.68
C TRP A 200 -2.39 -8.03 18.84
N ASP A 201 -2.96 -7.21 17.97
CA ASP A 201 -4.40 -7.04 17.76
C ASP A 201 -4.65 -7.14 16.27
N ILE A 202 -5.20 -8.26 15.82
CA ILE A 202 -5.35 -8.58 14.41
C ILE A 202 -6.83 -8.73 14.10
N GLU A 203 -7.33 -7.94 13.16
CA GLU A 203 -8.66 -8.05 12.59
C GLU A 203 -8.54 -8.31 11.09
N ILE A 204 -9.16 -9.40 10.63
CA ILE A 204 -9.17 -9.80 9.21
C ILE A 204 -10.62 -10.02 8.80
N ASN A 205 -11.07 -9.27 7.81
CA ASN A 205 -12.34 -9.44 7.14
C ASN A 205 -12.06 -9.80 5.67
N GLN A 206 -12.51 -10.98 5.23
CA GLN A 206 -12.41 -11.41 3.84
C GLN A 206 -13.79 -11.78 3.28
N GLU A 207 -14.21 -11.11 2.22
CA GLU A 207 -15.56 -11.23 1.69
C GLU A 207 -15.56 -11.42 0.17
N SER A 208 -15.96 -12.61 -0.27
CA SER A 208 -16.17 -12.94 -1.68
C SER A 208 -17.65 -13.25 -1.99
N THR A 209 -17.98 -13.47 -3.27
CA THR A 209 -19.35 -13.86 -3.70
C THR A 209 -19.37 -15.19 -4.43
N LEU A 210 -19.85 -16.24 -3.74
CA LEU A 210 -19.95 -17.62 -4.21
C LEU A 210 -18.59 -18.25 -4.56
N GLN A 211 -17.53 -17.78 -3.90
CA GLN A 211 -16.15 -18.14 -4.19
C GLN A 211 -15.47 -18.66 -2.92
N THR A 212 -14.21 -19.04 -3.03
CA THR A 212 -13.44 -19.60 -1.91
C THR A 212 -12.34 -18.64 -1.53
N ASP A 213 -12.33 -18.25 -0.25
CA ASP A 213 -11.27 -17.46 0.35
C ASP A 213 -10.33 -18.36 1.15
N SER A 214 -9.04 -18.12 1.03
CA SER A 214 -7.97 -18.80 1.75
C SER A 214 -7.28 -17.83 2.67
N LEU A 215 -7.15 -18.24 3.93
CA LEU A 215 -6.43 -17.51 4.96
C LEU A 215 -5.49 -18.46 5.69
N GLU A 216 -4.21 -18.14 5.67
CA GLU A 216 -3.18 -18.80 6.48
C GLU A 216 -2.58 -17.79 7.46
N ILE A 217 -2.49 -18.17 8.74
CA ILE A 217 -1.88 -17.32 9.77
C ILE A 217 -0.89 -18.14 10.57
N GLU A 218 0.36 -17.69 10.61
CA GLU A 218 1.40 -18.18 11.51
C GLU A 218 1.90 -17.01 12.37
N TYR A 219 1.40 -16.90 13.61
CA TYR A 219 1.77 -15.82 14.52
C TYR A 219 2.39 -16.37 15.82
N ASP A 220 3.58 -15.90 16.19
CA ASP A 220 4.29 -16.31 17.41
C ASP A 220 4.45 -15.18 18.44
N GLY A 221 4.25 -15.52 19.71
CA GLY A 221 4.35 -14.66 20.89
C GLY A 221 3.14 -14.72 21.84
N SER A 222 2.82 -13.62 22.52
CA SER A 222 1.76 -13.61 23.55
C SER A 222 1.19 -12.21 23.79
N GLY A 223 0.09 -12.10 24.54
CA GLY A 223 -0.29 -10.82 25.14
C GLY A 223 0.66 -10.37 26.26
N THR A 224 0.42 -9.19 26.80
CA THR A 224 1.15 -8.64 27.95
C THR A 224 0.48 -9.02 29.27
N SER A 225 1.04 -8.60 30.41
CA SER A 225 0.38 -8.79 31.73
C SER A 225 -0.91 -8.00 31.91
N THR A 226 -1.22 -7.05 31.01
CA THR A 226 -2.36 -6.12 31.13
C THR A 226 -3.24 -6.07 29.89
N THR A 227 -2.82 -6.67 28.78
CA THR A 227 -3.53 -6.63 27.50
C THR A 227 -3.38 -7.99 26.83
N ASP A 228 -4.51 -8.61 26.48
CA ASP A 228 -4.51 -9.89 25.76
C ASP A 228 -4.09 -9.66 24.31
N ALA A 229 -3.48 -10.68 23.69
CA ALA A 229 -3.27 -10.66 22.25
C ALA A 229 -4.52 -11.25 21.56
N THR A 230 -5.07 -10.52 20.60
CA THR A 230 -6.37 -10.79 19.97
C THR A 230 -6.21 -11.04 18.49
N ILE A 231 -6.95 -12.02 18.00
CA ILE A 231 -7.14 -12.24 16.57
C ILE A 231 -8.63 -12.43 16.36
N CYS A 232 -9.20 -11.63 15.47
CA CYS A 232 -10.56 -11.77 15.01
C CYS A 232 -10.59 -11.92 13.49
N ILE A 233 -11.38 -12.89 13.02
CA ILE A 233 -11.44 -13.28 11.61
C ILE A 233 -12.90 -13.40 11.23
N THR A 234 -13.27 -12.68 10.17
CA THR A 234 -14.55 -12.83 9.50
C THR A 234 -14.31 -13.24 8.05
N GLN A 235 -14.97 -14.32 7.62
CA GLN A 235 -14.97 -14.75 6.23
C GLN A 235 -16.40 -14.94 5.74
N SER A 236 -16.72 -14.46 4.54
CA SER A 236 -18.03 -14.61 3.92
C SER A 236 -17.92 -14.87 2.43
N ASP A 237 -18.58 -15.92 1.94
CA ASP A 237 -18.77 -16.19 0.51
C ASP A 237 -20.10 -15.61 -0.01
N SER A 238 -20.74 -14.74 0.77
CA SER A 238 -22.04 -14.15 0.44
C SER A 238 -22.01 -12.67 0.10
N GLY A 239 -20.81 -12.07 0.03
CA GLY A 239 -20.59 -10.66 -0.29
C GLY A 239 -20.96 -9.67 0.83
N ASP A 240 -21.32 -10.17 2.01
CA ASP A 240 -21.54 -9.38 3.22
C ASP A 240 -21.09 -10.21 4.43
N SER A 241 -20.34 -9.63 5.37
CA SER A 241 -20.13 -10.23 6.69
C SER A 241 -20.50 -9.26 7.82
N THR A 242 -20.94 -9.81 8.95
CA THR A 242 -20.99 -9.04 10.19
C THR A 242 -19.62 -9.14 10.83
N GLY A 243 -18.86 -8.05 10.84
CA GLY A 243 -17.53 -7.98 11.44
C GLY A 243 -17.50 -8.40 12.92
N CYS A 244 -16.30 -8.40 13.46
CA CYS A 244 -16.00 -8.81 14.83
C CYS A 244 -16.87 -8.11 15.90
N GLU A 245 -17.41 -8.88 16.86
CA GLU A 245 -18.21 -8.38 18.01
C GLU A 245 -17.36 -7.96 19.21
#